data_AF-A0A2V8IWA6-F1
#
_entry.id   AF-A0A2V8IWA6-F1
#
_cell.length_a   1.000
_cell.length_b   1.000
_cell.length_c   1.000
_cell.angle_alpha   90.00
_cell.angle_beta   90.00
_cell.angle_gamma   90.00
#
_symmetry.space_group_name_H-M   'P 1'
#
loop_
_entity.id
_entity.type
_entity.pdbx_description
1 polymer ?
#
loop_
_entity_poly.entity_id
_entity_poly.type
_entity_poly.pdbx_seq_one_letter_code
_entity_poly.pdbx_strand_id
1 'polypeptide(L)'
;MKIVFIPECLIPTYGECTWRELFEFTTRQIVITRVYHRRLWRVGFAGYAIFNTAALILPFTHPFLWLVVYLLSVANNWTRYRAVQTTLPQPARSTRGWFYILCSPLVALLYLYNMISSALSTRIVWRQVHYRLISPHQTRVFL
;
A
#
# COMPACT_ATOMS: atom_id res chain seq x y z
N MET A 1 1.09 12.57 22.87
CA MET A 1 -0.22 12.47 22.20
C MET A 1 -0.40 11.04 21.70
N LYS A 2 -1.48 10.35 22.07
CA LYS A 2 -1.78 8.97 21.63
C LYS A 2 -2.77 9.06 20.48
N ILE A 3 -2.36 8.67 19.28
CA ILE A 3 -3.26 8.58 18.12
C ILE A 3 -4.02 7.26 18.25
N VAL A 4 -5.35 7.33 18.32
CA VAL A 4 -6.23 6.16 18.38
C VAL A 4 -6.95 6.05 17.04
N PHE A 5 -6.94 4.86 16.46
CA PHE A 5 -7.68 4.57 15.23
C PHE A 5 -9.15 4.33 15.57
N ILE A 6 -10.04 5.12 14.95
CA ILE A 6 -11.50 5.06 15.12
C ILE A 6 -12.11 4.71 13.75
N PRO A 7 -12.64 3.48 13.56
CA PRO A 7 -13.19 3.01 12.30
C PRO A 7 -14.29 3.90 11.71
N GLU A 8 -15.11 4.49 12.58
CA GLU A 8 -16.27 5.31 12.25
C GLU A 8 -15.89 6.63 11.56
N CYS A 9 -14.62 7.04 11.64
CA CYS A 9 -14.10 8.21 10.93
C CYS A 9 -13.72 7.91 9.46
N LEU A 10 -13.83 6.66 9.01
CA LEU A 10 -13.59 6.28 7.62
C LEU A 10 -14.83 6.54 6.77
N ILE A 11 -14.69 7.38 5.75
CA ILE A 11 -15.76 7.69 4.80
C ILE A 11 -15.43 7.07 3.44
N PRO A 12 -16.27 6.16 2.92
CA PRO A 12 -16.09 5.62 1.57
C PRO A 12 -16.25 6.73 0.54
N THR A 13 -15.37 6.75 -0.46
CA THR A 13 -15.52 7.59 -1.64
C THR A 13 -16.13 6.75 -2.76
N TYR A 14 -17.32 7.13 -3.24
CA TYR A 14 -18.07 6.38 -4.26
C TYR A 14 -17.80 6.82 -5.70
N GLY A 15 -16.72 7.57 -5.94
CA GLY A 15 -16.33 8.03 -7.27
C GLY A 15 -15.57 6.96 -8.06
N GLU A 16 -15.52 7.13 -9.38
CA GLU A 16 -14.60 6.36 -10.23
C GLU A 16 -13.16 6.72 -9.85
N CYS A 17 -12.33 5.70 -9.65
CA CYS A 17 -10.90 5.88 -9.41
C CYS A 17 -10.15 5.40 -10.63
N THR A 18 -9.50 6.33 -11.33
CA THR A 18 -8.64 6.01 -12.46
C THR A 18 -7.33 5.37 -11.98
N TRP A 19 -6.65 4.63 -12.86
CA TRP A 19 -5.33 4.07 -12.55
C TRP A 19 -4.34 5.15 -12.10
N ARG A 20 -4.35 6.32 -12.75
CA ARG A 20 -3.49 7.45 -12.38
C ARG A 20 -3.74 7.90 -10.95
N GLU A 21 -5.00 8.05 -10.55
CA GLU A 21 -5.37 8.42 -9.19
C GLU A 21 -5.01 7.34 -8.17
N LEU A 22 -5.13 6.06 -8.53
CA LEU A 22 -4.70 4.95 -7.69
C LEU A 22 -3.19 5.01 -7.41
N PHE A 23 -2.36 5.14 -8.45
CA PHE A 23 -0.91 5.25 -8.31
C PHE A 23 -0.53 6.51 -7.53
N GLU A 24 -1.14 7.65 -7.83
CA GLU A 24 -0.91 8.89 -7.11
C GLU A 24 -1.29 8.77 -5.62
N PHE A 25 -2.48 8.25 -5.33
CA PHE A 25 -2.95 8.05 -3.96
C PHE A 25 -2.04 7.12 -3.18
N THR A 26 -1.74 5.93 -3.72
CA THR A 26 -0.92 4.94 -3.02
C THR A 26 0.53 5.38 -2.86
N THR A 27 1.11 6.05 -3.88
CA THR A 27 2.46 6.65 -3.76
C THR A 27 2.50 7.71 -2.65
N ARG A 28 1.48 8.58 -2.55
CA ARG A 28 1.40 9.59 -1.47
C ARG A 28 1.45 8.96 -0.08
N GLN A 29 0.71 7.87 0.15
CA GLN A 29 0.73 7.16 1.44
C GLN A 29 2.13 6.63 1.79
N ILE A 30 2.86 6.10 0.80
CA ILE A 30 4.22 5.62 1.00
C ILE A 30 5.23 6.77 1.21
N VAL A 31 5.08 7.90 0.49
CA VAL A 31 5.91 9.10 0.71
C VAL A 31 5.77 9.61 2.14
N ILE A 32 4.53 9.73 2.64
CA ILE A 32 4.26 10.14 4.03
C ILE A 32 4.94 9.15 5.00
N THR A 33 4.73 7.86 4.80
CA THR A 33 5.34 6.81 5.64
C THR A 33 6.87 6.90 5.63
N ARG A 34 7.49 7.17 4.48
CA ARG A 34 8.95 7.33 4.36
C ARG A 34 9.48 8.48 5.18
N VAL A 35 8.81 9.64 5.10
CA VAL A 35 9.24 10.87 5.78
C VAL A 35 9.08 10.73 7.29
N TYR A 36 7.91 10.29 7.76
CA TYR A 36 7.61 10.22 9.20
C TYR A 36 8.13 8.95 9.89
N HIS A 37 8.22 7.82 9.17
CA HIS A 37 8.59 6.52 9.73
C HIS A 37 9.59 5.77 8.84
N ARG A 38 10.77 6.37 8.62
CA ARG A 38 11.82 5.84 7.73
C ARG A 38 12.28 4.41 8.04
N ARG A 39 12.28 3.98 9.31
CA ARG A 39 12.61 2.59 9.68
C ARG A 39 11.57 1.60 9.15
N LEU A 40 10.28 1.90 9.32
CA LEU A 40 9.19 1.09 8.79
C LEU A 40 9.25 1.02 7.27
N TRP A 41 9.53 2.14 6.61
CA TRP A 41 9.70 2.18 5.16
C TRP A 41 10.85 1.28 4.68
N ARG A 42 12.02 1.29 5.34
CA ARG A 42 13.15 0.42 4.99
C ARG A 42 12.83 -1.07 5.12
N VAL A 43 12.18 -1.44 6.23
CA VAL A 43 11.74 -2.83 6.45
C VAL A 43 10.71 -3.24 5.39
N GLY A 44 9.74 -2.37 5.10
CA GLY A 44 8.77 -2.59 4.04
C GLY A 44 9.43 -2.78 2.68
N PHE A 45 10.34 -1.89 2.29
CA PHE A 45 11.08 -1.99 1.03
C PHE A 45 11.84 -3.30 0.90
N ALA A 46 12.61 -3.68 1.94
CA ALA A 46 13.33 -4.95 1.94
C ALA A 46 12.37 -6.16 1.82
N GLY A 47 11.27 -6.16 2.58
CA GLY A 47 10.27 -7.23 2.53
C GLY A 47 9.61 -7.36 1.15
N TYR A 48 9.19 -6.25 0.55
CA TYR A 48 8.60 -6.27 -0.80
C TYR A 48 9.62 -6.62 -1.87
N ALA A 49 10.88 -6.18 -1.76
CA ALA A 49 11.93 -6.56 -2.70
C ALA A 49 12.17 -8.08 -2.66
N ILE A 50 12.38 -8.65 -1.47
CA ILE A 50 12.58 -10.10 -1.28
C ILE A 50 11.37 -10.88 -1.81
N PHE A 51 10.15 -10.49 -1.45
CA PHE A 51 8.94 -11.18 -1.88
C PHE A 51 8.78 -11.18 -3.40
N ASN A 52 8.98 -10.02 -4.06
CA ASN A 52 8.86 -9.93 -5.51
C ASN A 52 9.97 -10.72 -6.22
N THR A 53 11.22 -10.67 -5.73
CA THR A 53 12.32 -11.48 -6.28
C THR A 53 12.02 -12.98 -6.14
N ALA A 54 11.55 -13.42 -4.97
CA ALA A 54 11.17 -14.81 -4.73
C ALA A 54 10.00 -15.24 -5.65
N ALA A 55 9.00 -14.38 -5.82
CA ALA A 55 7.86 -14.64 -6.68
C ALA A 55 8.25 -14.79 -8.17
N LEU A 56 9.32 -14.12 -8.62
CA LEU A 56 9.82 -14.20 -10.00
C LEU A 56 10.76 -15.39 -10.23
N ILE A 57 11.61 -15.75 -9.27
CA ILE A 57 12.67 -16.76 -9.47
C ILE A 57 12.22 -18.17 -9.06
N LEU A 58 11.48 -18.30 -7.94
CA LEU A 58 11.10 -19.61 -7.40
C LEU A 58 10.19 -20.46 -8.32
N PRO A 59 9.32 -19.92 -9.18
CA PRO A 59 8.55 -20.75 -10.11
C PRO A 59 9.42 -21.63 -11.01
N PHE A 60 10.60 -21.12 -11.39
CA PHE A 60 11.50 -21.78 -12.34
C PHE A 60 12.54 -22.68 -11.66
N THR A 61 12.79 -22.48 -10.36
CA THR A 61 13.83 -23.20 -9.60
C THR A 61 13.24 -24.18 -8.59
N HIS A 62 12.23 -23.74 -7.82
CA HIS A 62 11.60 -24.51 -6.75
C HIS A 62 10.07 -24.26 -6.71
N PRO A 63 9.31 -24.82 -7.67
CA PRO A 63 7.88 -24.52 -7.84
C PRO A 63 7.03 -24.89 -6.61
N PHE A 64 7.39 -25.94 -5.88
CA PHE A 64 6.70 -26.31 -4.64
C PHE A 64 6.89 -25.25 -3.54
N LEU A 65 8.12 -24.74 -3.37
CA LEU A 65 8.39 -23.67 -2.42
C LEU A 65 7.68 -22.38 -2.81
N TRP A 66 7.63 -22.07 -4.11
CA TRP A 66 6.84 -20.94 -4.63
C TRP A 66 5.36 -21.07 -4.27
N LEU A 67 4.77 -22.26 -4.46
CA LEU A 67 3.37 -22.53 -4.12
C LEU A 67 3.11 -22.30 -2.62
N VAL A 68 4.00 -22.78 -1.75
CA VAL A 68 3.90 -22.57 -0.29
C VAL A 68 3.95 -21.08 0.05
N VAL A 69 4.90 -20.33 -0.51
CA VAL A 69 5.01 -18.88 -0.30
C VAL A 69 3.75 -18.14 -0.80
N TYR A 70 3.23 -18.54 -1.96
CA TYR A 70 2.00 -17.97 -2.52
C TYR A 70 0.79 -18.25 -1.61
N LEU A 71 0.62 -19.48 -1.12
CA LEU A 71 -0.48 -19.85 -0.22
C LEU A 71 -0.41 -19.09 1.12
N LEU A 72 0.80 -18.90 1.68
CA LEU A 72 0.99 -18.08 2.87
C LEU A 72 0.65 -16.61 2.63
N SER A 73 0.99 -16.08 1.45
CA SER A 73 0.57 -14.72 1.04
C SER A 73 -0.95 -14.60 0.96
N VAL A 74 -1.63 -15.57 0.35
CA VAL A 74 -3.09 -15.62 0.27
C VAL A 74 -3.71 -15.65 1.68
N ALA A 75 -3.18 -16.48 2.60
CA ALA A 75 -3.64 -16.55 3.97
C ALA A 75 -3.47 -15.22 4.73
N ASN A 76 -2.33 -14.55 4.57
CA ASN A 76 -2.08 -13.23 5.16
C ASN A 76 -3.06 -12.18 4.60
N ASN A 77 -3.27 -12.15 3.28
CA ASN A 77 -4.22 -11.24 2.67
C ASN A 77 -5.67 -11.53 3.07
N TRP A 78 -6.02 -12.80 3.30
CA TRP A 78 -7.32 -13.18 3.86
C TRP A 78 -7.55 -12.60 5.25
N THR A 79 -6.55 -12.66 6.15
CA THR A 79 -6.67 -12.05 7.47
C THR A 79 -6.88 -10.53 7.40
N ARG A 80 -6.18 -9.84 6.50
CA ARG A 80 -6.36 -8.40 6.26
C ARG A 80 -7.75 -8.09 5.72
N TYR A 81 -8.23 -8.89 4.76
CA TYR A 81 -9.56 -8.75 4.19
C TYR A 81 -10.64 -8.92 5.27
N ARG A 82 -10.51 -9.91 6.15
CA ARG A 82 -11.43 -10.12 7.28
C ARG A 82 -11.39 -8.95 8.27
N ALA A 83 -10.21 -8.43 8.60
CA ALA A 83 -10.07 -7.25 9.44
C ALA A 83 -10.75 -6.00 8.83
N VAL A 84 -10.65 -5.83 7.51
CA VAL A 84 -11.36 -4.74 6.80
C VAL A 84 -12.88 -4.94 6.87
N GLN A 85 -13.36 -6.17 6.71
CA GLN A 85 -14.79 -6.48 6.82
C GLN A 85 -15.34 -6.21 8.22
N THR A 86 -14.58 -6.44 9.29
CA THR A 86 -15.03 -6.16 10.66
C THR A 86 -14.99 -4.68 11.00
N THR A 87 -14.09 -3.93 10.37
CA THR A 87 -13.83 -2.52 10.67
C THR A 87 -14.74 -1.58 9.87
N LEU A 88 -15.01 -1.89 8.60
CA LEU A 88 -15.80 -1.01 7.75
C LEU A 88 -17.32 -1.23 7.93
N PRO A 89 -18.12 -0.15 7.97
CA PRO A 89 -19.57 -0.25 7.95
C PRO A 89 -20.06 -0.88 6.64
N GLN A 90 -21.17 -1.61 6.68
CA GLN A 90 -21.70 -2.36 5.53
C GLN A 90 -21.75 -1.59 4.19
N PRO A 91 -22.24 -0.33 4.11
CA PRO A 91 -22.31 0.39 2.83
C PRO A 91 -20.92 0.66 2.21
N ALA A 92 -19.85 0.68 3.01
CA ALA A 92 -18.48 0.89 2.55
C ALA A 92 -17.79 -0.40 2.06
N ARG A 93 -18.41 -1.57 2.23
CA ARG A 93 -17.80 -2.86 1.89
C ARG A 93 -17.95 -3.15 0.41
N SER A 94 -16.83 -3.41 -0.27
CA SER A 94 -16.86 -3.85 -1.66
C SER A 94 -17.24 -5.33 -1.76
N THR A 95 -18.27 -5.64 -2.56
CA THR A 95 -18.68 -7.01 -2.91
C THR A 95 -17.57 -7.78 -3.64
N ARG A 96 -16.62 -7.07 -4.27
CA ARG A 96 -15.50 -7.66 -5.04
C ARG A 96 -14.17 -7.58 -4.30
N GLY A 97 -14.17 -7.31 -2.99
CA GLY A 97 -12.94 -7.17 -2.20
C GLY A 97 -12.04 -8.42 -2.20
N TRP A 98 -12.60 -9.60 -2.49
CA TRP A 98 -11.85 -10.85 -2.64
C TRP A 98 -10.86 -10.83 -3.83
N PHE A 99 -11.11 -10.01 -4.86
CA PHE A 99 -10.24 -9.89 -6.03
C PHE A 99 -8.83 -9.41 -5.65
N TYR A 100 -8.72 -8.60 -4.59
CA TYR A 100 -7.45 -8.17 -4.00
C TYR A 100 -6.54 -9.34 -3.62
N ILE A 101 -7.11 -10.45 -3.16
CA ILE A 101 -6.36 -11.62 -2.68
C ILE A 101 -5.76 -12.38 -3.86
N LEU A 102 -6.53 -12.57 -4.94
CA LEU A 102 -6.04 -13.21 -6.15
C LEU A 102 -4.94 -12.39 -6.81
N CYS A 103 -5.12 -11.07 -6.89
CA CYS A 103 -4.15 -10.15 -7.46
C CYS A 103 -3.00 -9.81 -6.51
N SER A 104 -2.78 -10.58 -5.43
CA SER A 104 -1.74 -10.30 -4.44
C SER A 104 -0.32 -10.12 -5.01
N PRO A 105 0.13 -10.85 -6.07
CA PRO A 105 1.43 -10.58 -6.68
C PRO A 105 1.48 -9.22 -7.38
N LEU A 106 0.41 -8.84 -8.10
CA LEU A 106 0.31 -7.54 -8.76
C LEU A 106 0.28 -6.40 -7.74
N VAL A 107 -0.41 -6.59 -6.62
CA VAL A 107 -0.42 -5.64 -5.51
C VAL A 107 0.99 -5.50 -4.92
N ALA A 108 1.73 -6.60 -4.74
CA ALA A 108 3.10 -6.55 -4.24
C ALA A 108 4.05 -5.78 -5.19
N LEU A 109 3.86 -5.91 -6.51
CA LEU A 109 4.58 -5.12 -7.51
C LEU A 109 4.21 -3.63 -7.43
N LEU A 110 2.92 -3.31 -7.27
CA LEU A 110 2.45 -1.93 -7.05
C LEU A 110 3.12 -1.32 -5.80
N TYR A 111 3.19 -2.05 -4.69
CA TYR A 111 3.88 -1.59 -3.47
C TYR A 111 5.38 -1.34 -3.73
N LEU A 112 6.05 -2.23 -4.45
CA LEU A 112 7.46 -2.06 -4.79
C LEU A 112 7.67 -0.81 -5.67
N TYR A 113 6.84 -0.62 -6.70
CA TYR A 113 6.83 0.59 -7.52
C TYR A 113 6.64 1.85 -6.67
N ASN A 114 5.63 1.86 -5.79
CA ASN A 114 5.34 2.99 -4.92
C ASN A 114 6.50 3.30 -3.97
N MET A 115 7.17 2.27 -3.45
CA MET A 115 8.37 2.45 -2.62
C MET A 115 9.51 3.08 -3.42
N ILE A 116 9.80 2.60 -4.63
CA ILE A 116 10.82 3.19 -5.51
C ILE A 116 10.47 4.63 -5.86
N SER A 117 9.24 4.87 -6.32
CA SER A 117 8.72 6.21 -6.64
C SER A 117 8.82 7.16 -5.44
N SER A 118 8.46 6.68 -4.25
CA SER A 118 8.57 7.46 -3.02
C SER A 118 10.02 7.76 -2.64
N ALA A 119 11.00 6.93 -3.02
CA ALA A 119 12.41 7.21 -2.76
C ALA A 119 12.90 8.38 -3.62
N LEU A 120 12.44 8.43 -4.87
CA LEU A 120 12.81 9.43 -5.89
C LEU A 120 12.10 10.77 -5.70
N SER A 121 10.89 10.78 -5.12
CA SER A 121 10.08 11.98 -4.95
C SER A 121 9.61 12.19 -3.50
N THR A 122 9.55 13.46 -3.09
CA THR A 122 8.88 13.92 -1.85
C THR A 122 7.67 14.82 -2.15
N ARG A 123 7.31 14.94 -3.42
CA ARG A 123 6.22 15.83 -3.85
C ARG A 123 4.90 15.10 -3.72
N ILE A 124 3.91 15.80 -3.18
CA ILE A 124 2.55 15.33 -2.98
C ILE A 124 1.62 16.40 -3.54
N VAL A 125 0.59 15.99 -4.27
CA VAL A 125 -0.51 16.90 -4.66
C VAL A 125 -1.73 16.54 -3.83
N TRP A 126 -2.37 17.54 -3.24
CA TRP A 126 -3.61 17.36 -2.47
C TRP A 126 -4.56 18.51 -2.75
N ARG A 127 -5.76 18.20 -3.24
CA ARG A 127 -6.77 19.20 -3.65
C ARG A 127 -6.17 20.31 -4.53
N GLN A 128 -5.41 19.92 -5.55
CA GLN A 128 -4.67 20.82 -6.47
C GLN A 128 -3.54 21.65 -5.84
N VAL A 129 -3.24 21.50 -4.56
CA VAL A 129 -2.11 22.19 -3.90
C VAL A 129 -0.89 21.28 -3.90
N HIS A 130 0.28 21.83 -4.25
CA HIS A 130 1.53 21.09 -4.34
C HIS A 130 2.33 21.19 -3.04
N TYR A 131 2.60 20.05 -2.41
CA TYR A 131 3.37 19.94 -1.18
C TYR A 131 4.72 19.27 -1.46
N ARG A 132 5.76 19.69 -0.74
CA ARG A 132 7.05 19.00 -0.72
C ARG A 132 7.44 18.72 0.73
N LEU A 133 7.42 17.45 1.08
CA LEU A 133 7.79 16.96 2.42
C LEU A 133 9.32 16.84 2.50
N ILE A 134 9.99 17.79 3.14
CA ILE A 134 11.46 17.78 3.24
C ILE A 134 11.89 16.93 4.44
N SER A 135 11.25 17.15 5.59
CA SER A 135 11.51 16.45 6.83
C SER A 135 10.22 16.33 7.65
N PRO A 136 10.20 15.53 8.73
CA PRO A 136 9.02 15.42 9.61
C PRO A 136 8.54 16.76 10.18
N HIS A 137 9.43 17.77 10.23
CA HIS A 137 9.15 19.08 10.81
C HIS A 137 9.11 20.20 9.76
N GLN A 138 9.33 19.88 8.49
CA GLN A 138 9.41 20.89 7.43
C GLN A 138 8.68 20.44 6.16
N THR A 139 7.60 21.17 5.86
CA THR A 139 6.81 21.00 4.63
C THR A 139 6.78 22.33 3.88
N ARG A 140 7.13 22.31 2.59
CA ARG A 140 6.98 23.49 1.71
C ARG A 140 5.70 23.33 0.89
N VAL A 141 4.94 24.42 0.79
CA VAL A 141 3.68 24.48 0.03
C VAL A 141 3.92 25.39 -1.18
N PHE A 142 3.49 24.92 -2.35
CA PHE A 142 3.50 25.65 -3.61
C PHE A 142 2.05 25.71 -4.10
N LEU A 143 1.61 26.91 -4.46
CA LEU A 143 0.32 27.16 -5.12
C LEU A 143 0.46 26.92 -6.62
#